data_AF-A0AAV5TG35-F1
#
_entry.id   AF-A0AAV5TG35-F1
#
_cell.length_a   1.000
_cell.length_b   1.000
_cell.length_c   1.000
_cell.angle_alpha   90.00
_cell.angle_beta   90.00
_cell.angle_gamma   90.00
#
_symmetry.space_group_name_H-M   'P 1'
#
loop_
_entity.id
_entity.type
_entity.pdbx_description
1 polymer ?
#
loop_
_entity_poly.entity_id
_entity_poly.type
_entity_poly.pdbx_seq_one_letter_code
_entity_poly.pdbx_strand_id
1 'polypeptide(L)'
;QVRAPNGLVWQWDVIKPFLLVMTPPVVAIFLMIWCGFSILRRFESVSPSSTYIHKQLLRALIVQASIPVLFIFVPLGLQFVMPLVGGTFSRAGMVTATFTAFFPVIDPLLVISLVPLYRTKLSKWCTAVSRVNITVFLLLHNHRFSRVI
;
A
#
# COMPACT_ATOMS: atom_id res chain seq x y z
N GLN A 1 -2.53 -16.23 -38.09
CA GLN A 1 -1.57 -16.52 -37.02
C GLN A 1 -0.16 -16.46 -37.60
N VAL A 2 0.68 -15.54 -37.15
CA VAL A 2 2.08 -15.44 -37.61
C VAL A 2 2.88 -16.54 -36.90
N ARG A 3 3.30 -17.56 -37.64
CA ARG A 3 4.00 -18.73 -37.11
C ARG A 3 5.50 -18.48 -37.09
N ALA A 4 6.14 -18.78 -35.96
CA ALA A 4 7.58 -18.69 -35.81
C ALA A 4 8.28 -19.78 -36.65
N PRO A 5 9.55 -19.59 -37.08
CA PRO A 5 10.27 -20.55 -37.92
C PRO A 5 10.47 -21.95 -37.30
N ASN A 6 10.26 -22.09 -35.98
CA ASN A 6 10.29 -23.34 -35.22
C ASN A 6 8.91 -24.00 -35.04
N GLY A 7 7.87 -23.54 -35.74
CA GLY A 7 6.50 -24.08 -35.64
C GLY A 7 5.73 -23.59 -34.40
N LEU A 8 6.35 -22.81 -33.53
CA LEU A 8 5.73 -22.22 -32.35
C LEU A 8 4.76 -21.11 -32.78
N VAL A 9 3.49 -21.22 -32.36
CA VAL A 9 2.48 -20.21 -32.67
C VAL A 9 2.55 -19.12 -31.62
N TRP A 10 3.00 -17.91 -32.00
CA TRP A 10 2.93 -16.76 -31.11
C TRP A 10 1.46 -16.44 -30.81
N GLN A 11 1.03 -16.70 -29.58
CA GLN A 11 -0.30 -16.32 -29.08
C GLN A 11 -0.31 -14.82 -28.75
N TRP A 12 -0.29 -13.99 -29.79
CA TRP A 12 -0.36 -12.53 -29.67
C TRP A 12 -1.57 -12.06 -28.84
N ASP A 13 -2.62 -12.88 -28.77
CA ASP A 13 -3.83 -12.64 -27.98
C ASP A 13 -3.59 -12.66 -26.46
N VAL A 14 -2.52 -13.33 -25.99
CA VAL A 14 -2.12 -13.36 -24.57
C VAL A 14 -1.02 -12.35 -24.28
N ILE A 15 -0.13 -12.13 -25.25
CA ILE A 15 1.04 -11.25 -25.09
C ILE A 15 0.62 -9.77 -25.05
N LYS A 16 -0.33 -9.36 -25.89
CA LYS A 16 -0.84 -7.97 -25.92
C LYS A 16 -1.44 -7.52 -24.58
N PRO A 17 -2.39 -8.26 -23.96
CA PRO A 17 -2.93 -7.86 -22.66
C PRO A 17 -1.90 -7.94 -21.54
N PHE A 18 -0.96 -8.90 -21.59
CA PHE A 18 0.15 -8.97 -20.62
C PHE A 18 1.02 -7.71 -20.64
N LEU A 19 1.48 -7.29 -21.82
CA LEU A 19 2.28 -6.08 -21.98
C LEU A 19 1.49 -4.83 -21.57
N LEU A 20 0.21 -4.76 -21.91
CA LEU A 20 -0.65 -3.63 -21.56
C LEU A 20 -0.87 -3.50 -20.04
N VAL A 21 -0.95 -4.61 -19.31
CA VAL A 21 -1.12 -4.61 -17.85
C VAL A 21 0.20 -4.40 -17.10
N MET A 22 1.32 -4.92 -17.59
CA MET A 22 2.60 -4.84 -16.90
C MET A 22 3.36 -3.52 -17.14
N THR A 23 3.13 -2.84 -18.26
CA THR A 23 3.85 -1.60 -18.60
C THR A 23 3.53 -0.43 -17.65
N PRO A 24 2.24 -0.10 -17.35
CA PRO A 24 1.91 1.07 -16.54
C PRO A 24 2.55 1.05 -15.14
N PRO A 25 2.54 -0.06 -14.39
CA PRO A 25 3.14 -0.04 -13.08
C PRO A 25 4.68 -0.05 -13.09
N VAL A 26 5.34 -0.61 -14.12
CA VAL A 26 6.81 -0.45 -14.29
C VAL A 26 7.17 1.02 -14.47
N VAL A 27 6.42 1.74 -15.32
CA VAL A 27 6.59 3.20 -15.51
C VAL A 27 6.32 3.95 -14.21
N ALA A 28 5.26 3.60 -13.48
CA ALA A 28 4.92 4.24 -12.21
C ALA A 28 6.03 4.09 -11.17
N ILE A 29 6.62 2.91 -11.02
CA ILE A 29 7.75 2.67 -10.11
C ILE A 29 8.94 3.54 -10.50
N PHE A 30 9.28 3.57 -11.79
CA PHE A 30 10.39 4.36 -12.28
C PHE A 30 10.20 5.85 -11.97
N LEU A 31 9.00 6.39 -12.24
CA LEU A 31 8.67 7.77 -11.94
C LEU A 31 8.69 8.07 -10.43
N MET A 32 8.19 7.16 -9.59
CA MET A 32 8.23 7.32 -8.13
C MET A 32 9.65 7.33 -7.59
N ILE A 33 10.53 6.47 -8.09
CA ILE A 33 11.96 6.47 -7.71
C ILE A 33 12.62 7.77 -8.18
N TRP A 34 12.40 8.15 -9.44
CA TRP A 34 12.98 9.37 -10.01
C TRP A 34 12.55 10.62 -9.24
N CYS A 35 11.24 10.78 -9.04
CA CYS A 35 10.65 11.90 -8.33
C CYS A 35 11.08 11.91 -6.85
N GLY A 36 11.02 10.75 -6.18
CA GLY A 36 11.44 10.60 -4.79
C GLY A 36 12.90 10.98 -4.58
N PHE A 37 13.79 10.53 -5.46
CA PHE A 37 15.21 10.87 -5.40
C PHE A 37 15.48 12.36 -5.70
N SER A 38 14.78 12.93 -6.67
CA SER A 38 14.87 14.36 -7.00
C SER A 38 14.47 15.24 -5.82
N ILE A 39 13.40 14.85 -5.11
CA ILE A 39 12.90 15.55 -3.93
C ILE A 39 13.87 15.38 -2.75
N LEU A 40 14.41 14.17 -2.53
CA LEU A 40 15.40 13.92 -1.47
C LEU A 40 16.64 14.81 -1.64
N ARG A 41 17.17 14.92 -2.87
CA ARG A 41 18.30 15.82 -3.19
C ARG A 41 17.97 17.28 -2.90
N ARG A 42 16.74 17.73 -3.18
CA ARG A 42 16.33 19.11 -2.90
C ARG A 42 16.31 19.41 -1.41
N PHE A 43 15.96 18.43 -0.58
CA PHE A 43 15.94 18.59 0.87
C PHE A 43 17.31 18.53 1.55
N GLU A 44 18.39 18.22 0.84
CA GLU A 44 19.76 18.40 1.35
C GLU A 44 20.18 19.88 1.33
N SER A 45 19.62 20.66 0.39
CA SER A 45 19.89 22.10 0.26
C SER A 45 19.06 23.02 1.17
N VAL A 46 18.14 22.47 1.97
CA VAL A 46 17.18 23.24 2.78
C VAL A 46 17.34 22.91 4.27
N SER A 47 17.13 23.92 5.13
CA SER A 47 17.21 23.81 6.60
C SER A 47 16.59 22.51 7.16
N PRO A 48 17.30 21.81 8.07
CA PRO A 48 16.89 20.50 8.59
C PRO A 48 15.60 20.57 9.44
N SER A 49 15.28 21.73 10.02
CA SER A 49 14.17 21.86 10.97
C SER A 49 12.79 21.92 10.29
N SER A 50 12.68 22.45 9.07
CA SER A 50 11.41 22.50 8.33
C SER A 50 11.17 21.25 7.46
N THR A 51 12.18 20.43 7.20
CA THR A 51 12.09 19.35 6.20
C THR A 51 11.93 17.95 6.80
N TYR A 52 12.10 17.78 8.12
CA TYR A 52 12.05 16.45 8.75
C TYR A 52 10.72 15.71 8.53
N ILE A 53 9.58 16.41 8.70
CA ILE A 53 8.25 15.82 8.46
C ILE A 53 8.09 15.44 6.98
N HIS A 54 8.48 16.33 6.08
CA HIS A 54 8.35 16.09 4.64
C HIS A 54 9.23 14.93 4.17
N LYS A 55 10.47 14.80 4.66
CA LYS A 55 11.36 13.65 4.40
C LYS A 55 10.74 12.35 4.90
N GLN A 56 10.13 12.38 6.08
CA GLN A 56 9.56 11.18 6.69
C GLN A 56 8.30 10.72 5.97
N LEU A 57 7.45 11.65 5.51
CA LEU A 57 6.29 11.37 4.67
C LEU A 57 6.70 10.86 3.28
N LEU A 58 7.73 11.45 2.66
CA LEU A 58 8.25 10.99 1.37
C LEU A 58 8.83 9.58 1.47
N ARG A 59 9.59 9.28 2.53
CA ARG A 59 10.10 7.93 2.77
C ARG A 59 8.95 6.93 2.99
N ALA A 60 7.91 7.34 3.70
CA ALA A 60 6.69 6.55 3.87
C ALA A 60 6.04 6.23 2.51
N LEU A 61 5.88 7.25 1.67
CA LEU A 61 5.28 7.13 0.34
C LEU A 61 6.07 6.16 -0.55
N ILE A 62 7.41 6.22 -0.51
CA ILE A 62 8.27 5.30 -1.28
C ILE A 62 8.13 3.85 -0.79
N VAL A 63 8.13 3.63 0.53
CA VAL A 63 7.98 2.28 1.11
C VAL A 63 6.57 1.74 0.86
N GLN A 64 5.56 2.57 1.09
CA GLN A 64 4.17 2.24 0.85
C GLN A 64 3.90 1.99 -0.62
N ALA A 65 4.56 2.64 -1.57
CA ALA A 65 4.32 2.37 -3.00
C ALA A 65 5.05 1.11 -3.50
N SER A 66 6.18 0.75 -2.89
CA SER A 66 6.97 -0.43 -3.30
C SER A 66 6.37 -1.76 -2.81
N ILE A 67 5.74 -1.78 -1.63
CA ILE A 67 5.09 -2.98 -1.09
C ILE A 67 3.88 -3.49 -1.94
N PRO A 68 2.89 -2.65 -2.31
CA PRO A 68 1.81 -2.96 -3.24
C PRO A 68 2.28 -3.56 -4.53
N VAL A 69 3.30 -2.95 -5.11
CA VAL A 69 3.87 -3.38 -6.38
C VAL A 69 4.39 -4.80 -6.24
N LEU A 70 5.17 -5.11 -5.21
CA LEU A 70 5.65 -6.47 -4.99
C LEU A 70 4.49 -7.45 -4.73
N PHE A 71 3.52 -7.06 -3.91
CA PHE A 71 2.39 -7.92 -3.55
C PHE A 71 1.31 -8.08 -4.62
N ILE A 72 1.20 -7.17 -5.59
CA ILE A 72 0.24 -7.22 -6.69
C ILE A 72 0.87 -7.85 -7.94
N PHE A 73 2.15 -7.59 -8.22
CA PHE A 73 2.84 -8.19 -9.37
C PHE A 73 3.07 -9.69 -9.20
N VAL A 74 3.33 -10.18 -7.99
CA VAL A 74 3.50 -11.61 -7.75
C VAL A 74 2.22 -12.40 -8.11
N PRO A 75 1.03 -12.08 -7.58
CA PRO A 75 -0.19 -12.81 -7.92
C PRO A 75 -0.66 -12.53 -9.36
N LEU A 76 -0.42 -11.33 -9.92
CA LEU A 76 -0.65 -11.08 -11.36
C LEU A 76 0.27 -11.95 -12.23
N GLY A 77 1.57 -12.01 -11.91
CA GLY A 77 2.55 -12.84 -12.61
C GLY A 77 2.19 -14.32 -12.54
N LEU A 78 1.78 -14.81 -11.37
CA LEU A 78 1.27 -16.18 -11.18
C LEU A 78 0.03 -16.46 -12.03
N GLN A 79 -0.88 -15.49 -12.16
CA GLN A 79 -2.06 -15.61 -13.02
C GLN A 79 -1.71 -15.71 -14.52
N PHE A 80 -0.59 -15.13 -14.95
CA PHE A 80 -0.08 -15.28 -16.32
C PHE A 80 0.75 -16.54 -16.53
N VAL A 81 1.40 -17.08 -15.48
CA VAL A 81 2.12 -18.36 -15.55
C VAL A 81 1.16 -19.55 -15.52
N MET A 82 0.03 -19.44 -14.82
CA MET A 82 -1.00 -20.49 -14.71
C MET A 82 -1.47 -21.08 -16.07
N PRO A 83 -1.82 -20.26 -17.08
CA PRO A 83 -2.16 -20.74 -18.43
C PRO A 83 -1.02 -21.53 -19.11
N LEU A 84 0.25 -21.22 -18.79
CA LEU A 84 1.42 -21.90 -19.37
C LEU A 84 1.66 -23.28 -18.74
N VAL A 85 1.15 -23.52 -17.53
CA VAL A 85 1.24 -24.80 -16.80
C VAL A 85 -0.04 -25.64 -16.96
N GLY A 86 -1.01 -25.18 -17.76
CA GLY A 86 -2.29 -25.87 -17.99
C GLY A 86 -3.34 -25.65 -16.88
N GLY A 87 -3.13 -24.68 -15.98
CA GLY A 87 -4.09 -24.30 -14.95
C GLY A 87 -5.21 -23.39 -15.49
N THR A 88 -6.36 -23.37 -14.80
CA THR A 88 -7.50 -22.54 -15.21
C THR A 88 -7.32 -21.08 -14.76
N PHE A 89 -7.41 -20.14 -15.71
CA PHE A 89 -7.34 -18.70 -15.46
C PHE A 89 -8.35 -18.22 -14.40
N SER A 90 -9.52 -18.87 -14.33
CA SER A 90 -10.58 -18.57 -13.38
C SER A 90 -10.14 -18.68 -11.91
N ARG A 91 -9.38 -19.73 -11.53
CA ARG A 91 -8.94 -19.90 -10.13
C ARG A 91 -7.88 -18.88 -9.73
N ALA A 92 -6.93 -18.60 -10.63
CA ALA A 92 -5.91 -17.58 -10.39
C ALA A 92 -6.53 -16.17 -10.30
N GLY A 93 -7.51 -15.88 -11.16
CA GLY A 93 -8.28 -14.63 -11.16
C GLY A 93 -9.07 -14.39 -9.86
N MET A 94 -9.61 -15.45 -9.25
CA MET A 94 -10.28 -15.32 -7.95
C MET A 94 -9.30 -14.95 -6.84
N VAL A 95 -8.13 -15.58 -6.81
CA VAL A 95 -7.10 -15.33 -5.79
C VAL A 95 -6.59 -13.89 -5.89
N THR A 96 -6.20 -13.43 -7.07
CA THR A 96 -5.80 -12.03 -7.31
C THR A 96 -6.90 -11.03 -6.96
N ALA A 97 -8.16 -11.31 -7.31
CA ALA A 97 -9.29 -10.43 -6.98
C ALA A 97 -9.49 -10.29 -5.47
N THR A 98 -9.36 -11.39 -4.71
CA THR A 98 -9.43 -11.36 -3.25
C THR A 98 -8.29 -10.53 -2.65
N PHE A 99 -7.03 -10.74 -3.08
CA PHE A 99 -5.90 -9.94 -2.59
C PHE A 99 -6.06 -8.44 -2.92
N THR A 100 -6.59 -8.13 -4.10
CA THR A 100 -6.83 -6.74 -4.54
C THR A 100 -7.96 -6.08 -3.73
N ALA A 101 -8.97 -6.84 -3.31
CA ALA A 101 -10.08 -6.31 -2.50
C ALA A 101 -9.64 -5.86 -1.10
N PHE A 102 -8.61 -6.48 -0.52
CA PHE A 102 -8.05 -6.08 0.79
C PHE A 102 -7.10 -4.88 0.70
N PHE A 103 -6.65 -4.54 -0.50
CA PHE A 103 -5.64 -3.51 -0.73
C PHE A 103 -5.97 -2.14 -0.08
N PRO A 104 -7.21 -1.62 -0.20
CA PRO A 104 -7.59 -0.34 0.40
C PRO A 104 -7.51 -0.30 1.93
N VAL A 105 -7.54 -1.45 2.60
CA VAL A 105 -7.45 -1.56 4.06
C VAL A 105 -6.00 -1.75 4.50
N ILE A 106 -5.24 -2.58 3.79
CA ILE A 106 -3.85 -2.90 4.13
C ILE A 106 -2.94 -1.68 3.94
N ASP A 107 -3.15 -0.93 2.86
CA ASP A 107 -2.34 0.21 2.49
C ASP A 107 -2.25 1.30 3.60
N PRO A 108 -3.36 1.84 4.15
CA PRO A 108 -3.29 2.81 5.24
C PRO A 108 -2.77 2.19 6.56
N LEU A 109 -3.05 0.92 6.84
CA LEU A 109 -2.54 0.24 8.03
C LEU A 109 -1.01 0.11 8.01
N LEU A 110 -0.45 -0.20 6.84
CA LEU A 110 1.00 -0.25 6.63
C LEU A 110 1.63 1.12 6.78
N VAL A 111 1.02 2.21 6.32
CA VAL A 111 1.54 3.58 6.51
C VAL A 111 1.58 3.96 7.98
N ILE A 112 0.46 3.78 8.68
CA ILE A 112 0.36 4.12 10.11
C ILE A 112 1.37 3.31 10.91
N SER A 113 1.62 2.07 10.49
CA SER A 113 2.64 1.21 11.06
C SER A 113 4.06 1.64 10.63
N LEU A 114 4.38 1.95 9.39
CA LEU A 114 5.77 2.18 9.00
C LEU A 114 6.30 3.56 9.39
N VAL A 115 5.41 4.53 9.59
CA VAL A 115 5.78 5.92 9.90
C VAL A 115 5.79 6.17 11.40
N PRO A 116 6.96 6.44 12.00
CA PRO A 116 7.09 6.67 13.45
C PRO A 116 6.25 7.84 13.97
N LEU A 117 6.06 8.88 13.15
CA LEU A 117 5.19 10.01 13.48
C LEU A 117 3.74 9.59 13.67
N TYR A 118 3.21 8.75 12.78
CA TYR A 118 1.83 8.28 12.88
C TYR A 118 1.67 7.37 14.10
N ARG A 119 2.60 6.44 14.35
CA ARG A 119 2.58 5.62 15.58
C ARG A 119 2.59 6.46 16.86
N THR A 120 3.46 7.46 16.92
CA THR A 120 3.59 8.31 18.11
C THR A 120 2.35 9.16 18.34
N LYS A 121 1.78 9.72 17.26
CA LYS A 121 0.53 10.48 17.33
C LYS A 121 -0.65 9.58 17.72
N LEU A 122 -0.73 8.38 17.15
CA LEU A 122 -1.78 7.41 17.46
C LEU A 122 -1.70 6.97 18.93
N SER A 123 -0.51 6.66 19.44
CA SER A 123 -0.31 6.34 20.86
C SER A 123 -0.74 7.50 21.78
N LYS A 124 -0.33 8.73 21.47
CA LYS A 124 -0.76 9.92 22.23
C LYS A 124 -2.28 10.12 22.17
N TRP A 125 -2.88 9.92 21.01
CA TRP A 125 -4.33 10.04 20.81
C TRP A 125 -5.10 8.96 21.57
N CYS A 126 -4.68 7.69 21.49
CA CYS A 126 -5.27 6.60 22.27
C CYS A 126 -5.22 6.90 23.78
N THR A 127 -4.08 7.36 24.29
CA THR A 127 -3.95 7.75 25.71
C THR A 127 -4.84 8.94 26.08
N ALA A 128 -5.02 9.92 25.19
CA ALA A 128 -5.92 11.05 25.41
C ALA A 128 -7.39 10.61 25.43
N VAL A 129 -7.81 9.76 24.49
CA VAL A 129 -9.17 9.20 24.42
C VAL A 129 -9.48 8.36 25.65
N SER A 130 -8.56 7.49 26.08
CA SER A 130 -8.72 6.70 27.31
C SER A 130 -8.87 7.60 28.54
N ARG A 131 -8.15 8.71 28.62
CA ARG A 131 -8.29 9.67 29.73
C ARG A 131 -9.66 10.35 29.76
N VAL A 132 -10.17 10.79 28.60
CA VAL A 132 -11.51 11.42 28.51
C VAL A 132 -12.61 10.43 28.91
N ASN A 133 -12.56 9.20 28.39
CA ASN A 133 -13.55 8.17 28.74
C ASN A 133 -13.55 7.85 30.24
N ILE A 134 -12.38 7.77 30.89
CA ILE A 134 -12.27 7.55 32.34
C ILE A 134 -12.86 8.75 33.11
N THR A 135 -12.53 9.98 32.74
CA THR A 135 -13.05 11.18 33.44
C THR A 135 -14.56 11.30 33.30
N VAL A 136 -15.11 11.07 32.10
CA VAL A 136 -16.57 11.08 31.88
C VAL A 136 -17.25 9.97 32.68
N PHE A 137 -16.66 8.77 32.72
CA PHE A 137 -17.18 7.67 33.53
C PHE A 137 -17.19 8.01 35.03
N LEU A 138 -16.11 8.61 35.55
CA LEU A 138 -16.01 9.04 36.95
C LEU A 138 -17.00 10.16 37.30
N LEU A 139 -17.18 11.14 36.41
CA LEU A 139 -18.15 12.22 36.60
C LEU A 139 -19.59 11.70 36.58
N LEU A 140 -19.93 10.79 35.65
CA LEU A 140 -21.25 10.16 35.61
C LEU A 140 -21.52 9.28 36.84
N HIS A 141 -20.49 8.60 37.36
CA HIS A 141 -20.59 7.85 38.60
C HIS A 141 -20.86 8.77 39.81
N ASN A 142 -20.12 9.87 39.94
CA ASN A 142 -20.29 10.82 41.03
C ASN A 142 -21.67 11.51 41.00
N HIS A 143 -22.14 11.89 39.81
CA HIS A 143 -23.45 12.53 39.64
C HIS A 143 -24.64 11.58 39.87
N ARG A 144 -24.45 10.27 39.70
CA ARG A 144 -25.45 9.26 40.08
C ARG A 144 -25.50 9.05 41.58
N PHE A 145 -24.36 9.05 42.28
CA PHE A 145 -24.33 8.90 43.73
C PHE A 145 -24.96 10.10 44.45
N SER A 146 -24.69 11.32 43.98
CA SER A 146 -25.27 12.55 44.53
C SER A 146 -26.78 12.73 44.29
N ARG A 147 -27.43 11.88 43.48
CA ARG A 147 -28.89 11.89 43.27
C ARG A 147 -29.63 10.82 44.07
N VAL A 148 -28.91 9.90 44.71
CA VAL A 148 -29.46 8.76 45.46
C VAL A 148 -29.37 8.99 46.98
N ILE A 149 -28.59 9.97 47.41
CA ILE A 149 -28.54 10.52 48.78
C ILE A 149 -29.36 11.80 48.80
#